data_AF-A0A7X3MIT5-F1
#
_entry.id   AF-A0A7X3MIT5-F1
#
_cell.length_a   1.000
_cell.length_b   1.000
_cell.length_c   1.000
_cell.angle_alpha   90.00
_cell.angle_beta   90.00
_cell.angle_gamma   90.00
#
_symmetry.space_group_name_H-M   'P 1'
#
loop_
_entity.id
_entity.type
_entity.pdbx_description
1 polymer ?
#
loop_
_entity_poly.entity_id
_entity_poly.type
_entity_poly.pdbx_seq_one_letter_code
_entity_poly.pdbx_strand_id
1 'polypeptide(L)'
;MKKIIEFLKENGIEYKTVSLGNPYYYNDGFTVQGITVRFDYELAKDMQELHKKEDRFLKSIKRRKNYCIGHSGKSGIYIPWYTVLNTDDFERLEEHERRIQADIEKFWQEDHERRERQKSAAM
;
A
#
# COMPACT_ATOMS: atom_id res chain seq x y z
N MET A 1 -12.22 -6.78 -7.32
CA MET A 1 -11.89 -5.43 -7.82
C MET A 1 -12.91 -4.78 -8.77
N LYS A 2 -13.56 -5.51 -9.71
CA LYS A 2 -14.51 -4.93 -10.70
C LYS A 2 -15.57 -3.98 -10.11
N LYS A 3 -16.26 -4.40 -9.04
CA LYS A 3 -17.29 -3.59 -8.36
C LYS A 3 -16.77 -2.30 -7.72
N ILE A 4 -15.48 -2.22 -7.40
CA ILE A 4 -14.85 -0.98 -6.92
C ILE A 4 -14.56 -0.07 -8.11
N ILE A 5 -14.03 -0.62 -9.20
CA ILE A 5 -13.77 0.11 -10.45
C ILE A 5 -15.05 0.74 -11.01
N GLU A 6 -16.15 -0.02 -11.05
CA GLU A 6 -17.46 0.48 -11.49
C GLU A 6 -17.89 1.68 -10.65
N PHE A 7 -17.86 1.55 -9.31
CA PHE A 7 -18.16 2.64 -8.39
C PHE A 7 -17.29 3.88 -8.63
N LEU A 8 -15.98 3.70 -8.82
CA LEU A 8 -15.05 4.82 -9.06
C LEU A 8 -15.38 5.55 -10.37
N LYS A 9 -15.67 4.80 -11.44
CA LYS A 9 -16.08 5.36 -12.74
C LYS A 9 -17.40 6.13 -12.64
N GLU A 10 -18.41 5.54 -12.00
CA GLU A 10 -19.74 6.17 -11.82
C GLU A 10 -19.66 7.48 -11.02
N ASN A 11 -18.69 7.60 -10.10
CA ASN A 11 -18.51 8.79 -9.28
C ASN A 11 -17.45 9.76 -9.83
N GLY A 12 -16.89 9.47 -11.01
CA GLY A 12 -15.85 10.28 -11.64
C GLY A 12 -14.63 10.46 -10.73
N ILE A 13 -14.16 9.36 -10.12
CA ILE A 13 -12.99 9.31 -9.26
C ILE A 13 -11.85 8.64 -10.05
N GLU A 14 -10.72 9.34 -10.15
CA GLU A 14 -9.54 8.82 -10.83
C GLU A 14 -8.88 7.71 -10.03
N TYR A 15 -8.43 6.66 -10.72
CA TYR A 15 -7.82 5.51 -10.10
C TYR A 15 -6.78 4.86 -11.02
N LYS A 16 -5.87 4.09 -10.41
CA LYS A 16 -4.89 3.24 -11.11
C LYS A 16 -4.94 1.84 -10.52
N THR A 17 -4.91 0.83 -11.39
CA THR A 17 -4.65 -0.55 -10.95
C THR A 17 -3.18 -0.72 -10.68
N VAL A 18 -2.83 -1.32 -9.56
CA VAL A 18 -1.44 -1.55 -9.13
C VAL A 18 -1.24 -3.02 -8.80
N SER A 19 -0.02 -3.49 -8.98
CA SER A 19 0.41 -4.80 -8.46
C SER A 19 1.36 -4.53 -7.32
N LEU A 20 1.03 -5.05 -6.15
CA LEU A 20 1.84 -4.98 -4.93
C LEU A 20 2.49 -6.33 -4.67
N GLY A 21 3.48 -6.37 -3.79
CA GLY A 21 4.43 -7.49 -3.71
C GLY A 21 5.65 -7.24 -4.60
N ASN A 22 6.73 -7.94 -4.30
CA ASN A 22 8.04 -7.62 -4.88
C ASN A 22 8.60 -8.79 -5.68
N PRO A 23 8.32 -8.86 -7.00
CA PRO A 23 8.84 -9.92 -7.85
C PRO A 23 10.35 -9.79 -8.14
N TYR A 24 11.00 -8.66 -7.83
CA TYR A 24 12.36 -8.37 -8.32
C TYR A 24 13.47 -8.47 -7.26
N TYR A 25 13.18 -8.14 -5.99
CA TYR A 25 14.20 -8.19 -4.94
C TYR A 25 14.31 -9.57 -4.29
N TYR A 26 13.18 -10.26 -4.09
CA TYR A 26 13.13 -11.59 -3.47
C TYR A 26 12.95 -12.73 -4.48
N ASN A 27 12.65 -12.41 -5.76
CA ASN A 27 12.46 -13.37 -6.86
C ASN A 27 11.50 -14.55 -6.53
N ASP A 28 10.56 -14.36 -5.62
CA ASP A 28 9.62 -15.40 -5.20
C ASP A 28 8.31 -15.38 -5.99
N GLY A 29 8.18 -14.45 -6.94
CA GLY A 29 7.01 -14.28 -7.80
C GLY A 29 5.75 -13.83 -7.07
N PHE A 30 5.84 -13.41 -5.80
CA PHE A 30 4.68 -13.00 -5.03
C PHE A 30 4.13 -11.66 -5.54
N THR A 31 2.83 -11.64 -5.87
CA THR A 31 2.13 -10.42 -6.24
C THR A 31 0.64 -10.47 -5.90
N VAL A 32 0.08 -9.32 -5.55
CA VAL A 32 -1.35 -9.11 -5.32
C VAL A 32 -1.83 -7.86 -6.06
N GLN A 33 -3.10 -7.83 -6.45
CA GLN A 33 -3.67 -6.69 -7.18
C GLN A 33 -4.38 -5.71 -6.25
N GLY A 34 -4.11 -4.42 -6.44
CA GLY A 34 -4.75 -3.31 -5.74
C GLY A 34 -5.28 -2.23 -6.69
N ILE A 35 -6.02 -1.29 -6.13
CA ILE A 35 -6.41 -0.05 -6.80
C ILE A 35 -5.96 1.12 -5.96
N THR A 36 -5.14 2.00 -6.53
CA THR A 36 -4.77 3.27 -5.92
C THR A 36 -5.68 4.38 -6.41
N VAL A 37 -6.17 5.18 -5.46
CA VAL A 37 -7.02 6.36 -5.66
C VAL A 37 -6.31 7.55 -5.03
N ARG A 38 -6.36 8.70 -5.69
CA ARG A 38 -5.74 9.94 -5.22
C ARG A 38 -6.74 11.08 -5.34
N PHE A 39 -6.83 11.92 -4.32
CA PHE A 39 -7.66 13.12 -4.33
C PHE A 39 -6.75 14.34 -4.34
N ASP A 40 -6.49 14.90 -5.52
CA ASP A 40 -5.58 16.04 -5.68
C ASP A 40 -6.30 17.37 -5.41
N TYR A 41 -6.21 17.84 -4.16
CA TYR A 41 -6.80 19.12 -3.76
C TYR A 41 -6.06 20.34 -4.29
N GLU A 42 -4.80 20.20 -4.70
CA GLU A 42 -4.01 21.31 -5.24
C GLU A 42 -4.49 21.68 -6.65
N LEU A 43 -4.92 20.68 -7.43
CA LEU A 43 -5.48 20.85 -8.77
C LEU A 43 -7.01 20.92 -8.79
N ALA A 44 -7.67 20.87 -7.63
CA ALA A 44 -9.12 20.86 -7.54
C ALA A 44 -9.72 22.23 -7.89
N LYS A 45 -10.57 22.26 -8.93
CA LYS A 45 -11.39 23.44 -9.25
C LYS A 45 -12.47 23.69 -8.18
N ASP A 46 -12.95 22.63 -7.54
CA ASP A 46 -13.91 22.66 -6.44
C ASP A 46 -13.46 21.70 -5.34
N MET A 47 -12.90 22.27 -4.27
CA MET A 47 -12.41 21.51 -3.12
C MET A 47 -13.54 20.87 -2.30
N GLN A 48 -14.72 21.50 -2.23
CA GLN A 48 -15.84 20.94 -1.47
C GLN A 48 -16.40 19.70 -2.17
N GLU A 49 -16.51 19.74 -3.49
CA GLU A 49 -16.95 18.57 -4.25
C GLU A 49 -15.92 17.44 -4.18
N LEU A 50 -14.63 17.74 -4.25
CA LEU A 50 -13.59 16.73 -4.08
C LEU A 50 -13.66 16.06 -2.70
N HIS A 51 -13.89 16.85 -1.65
CA HIS A 51 -14.09 16.33 -0.29
C HIS A 51 -15.32 15.43 -0.17
N LYS A 52 -16.44 15.80 -0.81
CA LYS A 52 -17.64 14.93 -0.86
C LYS A 52 -17.37 13.61 -1.58
N LYS A 53 -16.58 13.63 -2.67
CA LYS A 53 -16.19 12.42 -3.39
C LYS A 53 -15.31 11.51 -2.54
N GLU A 54 -14.34 12.09 -1.83
CA GLU A 54 -13.47 11.35 -0.91
C GLU A 54 -14.27 10.69 0.21
N ASP A 55 -15.14 11.45 0.90
CA ASP A 55 -15.98 10.90 1.97
C ASP A 55 -16.91 9.79 1.46
N ARG A 56 -17.53 9.97 0.28
CA ARG A 56 -18.36 8.93 -0.36
C ARG A 56 -17.55 7.68 -0.67
N PHE A 57 -16.34 7.85 -1.20
CA PHE A 57 -15.43 6.75 -1.47
C PHE A 57 -15.10 5.97 -0.19
N LEU A 58 -14.62 6.64 0.86
CA LEU A 58 -14.28 6.01 2.13
C LEU A 58 -15.46 5.26 2.75
N LYS A 59 -16.65 5.87 2.76
CA LYS A 59 -17.89 5.22 3.21
C LYS A 59 -18.23 3.99 2.37
N SER A 60 -18.03 4.05 1.05
CA SER A 60 -18.32 2.92 0.17
C SER A 60 -17.41 1.73 0.43
N ILE A 61 -16.11 1.96 0.68
CA ILE A 61 -15.14 0.90 0.97
C ILE A 61 -15.45 0.29 2.33
N LYS A 62 -15.67 1.12 3.36
CA LYS A 62 -16.00 0.66 4.72
C LYS A 62 -17.23 -0.25 4.79
N ARG A 63 -18.20 -0.07 3.87
CA ARG A 63 -19.40 -0.91 3.80
C ARG A 63 -19.18 -2.28 3.16
N ARG A 64 -18.06 -2.48 2.46
CA ARG A 64 -17.78 -3.73 1.73
C ARG A 64 -16.81 -4.58 2.54
N LYS A 65 -17.26 -5.75 2.99
CA LYS A 65 -16.46 -6.64 3.86
C LYS A 65 -15.24 -7.28 3.18
N ASN A 66 -15.29 -7.44 1.86
CA ASN A 66 -14.25 -8.14 1.08
C ASN A 66 -13.18 -7.17 0.55
N TYR A 67 -13.20 -5.92 0.97
CA TYR A 67 -12.23 -4.92 0.54
C TYR A 67 -11.78 -4.09 1.74
N CYS A 68 -10.51 -3.74 1.78
CA CYS A 68 -9.94 -2.87 2.78
C CYS A 68 -9.11 -1.76 2.12
N ILE A 69 -8.86 -0.70 2.88
CA ILE A 69 -7.80 0.25 2.57
C ILE A 69 -6.55 -0.33 3.23
N GLY A 70 -5.68 -0.95 2.43
CA GLY A 70 -4.45 -1.56 2.95
C GLY A 70 -3.38 -0.52 3.22
N HIS A 71 -3.20 0.43 2.32
CA HIS A 71 -2.25 1.53 2.47
C HIS A 71 -2.93 2.88 2.24
N SER A 72 -2.52 3.89 2.99
CA SER A 72 -2.94 5.26 2.79
C SER A 72 -1.87 6.23 3.21
N GLY A 73 -1.88 7.42 2.63
CA GLY A 73 -0.94 8.46 2.99
C GLY A 73 -1.31 9.78 2.34
N LYS A 74 -0.37 10.72 2.39
CA LYS A 74 -0.47 12.01 1.72
C LYS A 74 0.78 12.26 0.91
N SER A 75 0.62 12.70 -0.33
CA SER A 75 1.70 13.29 -1.13
C SER A 75 1.65 14.80 -0.91
N GLY A 76 2.69 15.37 -0.30
CA GLY A 76 2.64 16.76 0.14
C GLY A 76 1.60 17.00 1.23
N ILE A 77 1.13 18.24 1.36
CA ILE A 77 0.23 18.65 2.44
C ILE A 77 -1.23 18.29 2.11
N TYR A 78 -1.62 18.37 0.84
CA TYR A 78 -3.03 18.41 0.45
C TYR A 78 -3.51 17.24 -0.42
N ILE A 79 -2.69 16.21 -0.65
CA ILE A 79 -3.06 15.18 -1.64
C ILE A 79 -3.10 13.79 -1.02
N PRO A 80 -4.23 13.40 -0.39
CA PRO A 80 -4.39 12.07 0.14
C PRO A 80 -4.47 11.02 -0.97
N TRP A 81 -3.94 9.84 -0.67
CA TRP A 81 -4.02 8.67 -1.53
C TRP A 81 -4.38 7.43 -0.70
N TYR A 82 -5.06 6.49 -1.35
CA TYR A 82 -5.57 5.27 -0.76
C TYR A 82 -5.32 4.10 -1.71
N THR A 83 -4.84 2.98 -1.19
CA THR A 83 -4.74 1.72 -1.94
C THR A 83 -5.72 0.72 -1.38
N VAL A 84 -6.71 0.38 -2.21
CA VAL A 84 -7.75 -0.60 -1.92
C VAL A 84 -7.27 -1.97 -2.37
N LEU A 85 -7.44 -2.96 -1.50
CA LEU A 85 -7.11 -4.36 -1.73
C LEU A 85 -8.30 -5.24 -1.40
N ASN A 86 -8.30 -6.48 -1.91
CA ASN A 86 -9.11 -7.53 -1.29
C ASN A 86 -8.53 -7.83 0.10
N THR A 87 -9.40 -8.06 1.09
CA THR A 87 -9.00 -8.35 2.46
C THR A 87 -8.03 -9.55 2.51
N ASP A 88 -8.34 -10.65 1.82
CA ASP A 88 -7.48 -11.85 1.80
C ASP A 88 -6.10 -11.57 1.18
N ASP A 89 -6.08 -10.75 0.12
CA ASP A 89 -4.83 -10.37 -0.55
C ASP A 89 -4.00 -9.41 0.32
N PHE A 90 -4.66 -8.57 1.12
CA PHE A 90 -3.98 -7.70 2.07
C PHE A 90 -3.32 -8.50 3.19
N GLU A 91 -4.01 -9.48 3.78
CA GLU A 91 -3.42 -10.36 4.80
C GLU A 91 -2.20 -11.12 4.25
N ARG A 92 -2.31 -11.63 3.01
CA ARG A 92 -1.18 -12.29 2.32
C ARG A 92 -0.02 -11.34 2.08
N LEU A 93 -0.30 -10.09 1.71
CA LEU A 93 0.71 -9.06 1.51
C LEU A 93 1.43 -8.72 2.82
N GLU A 94 0.70 -8.52 3.91
CA GLU A 94 1.29 -8.23 5.22
C GLU A 94 2.16 -9.39 5.73
N GLU A 95 1.73 -10.63 5.53
CA GLU A 95 2.54 -11.80 5.89
C GLU A 95 3.82 -11.89 5.04
N HIS A 96 3.72 -11.60 3.75
CA HIS A 96 4.87 -11.55 2.85
C HIS A 96 5.87 -10.47 3.26
N GLU A 97 5.40 -9.26 3.53
CA GLU A 97 6.23 -8.14 3.98
C GLU A 97 6.87 -8.42 5.36
N ARG A 98 6.14 -9.03 6.30
CA ARG A 98 6.70 -9.45 7.60
C ARG A 98 7.82 -10.47 7.45
N ARG A 99 7.67 -11.45 6.57
CA ARG A 99 8.73 -12.42 6.28
C ARG A 99 9.99 -11.75 5.72
N ILE A 100 9.82 -10.87 4.73
CA ILE A 100 10.95 -10.12 4.15
C ILE A 100 11.65 -9.29 5.21
N GLN A 101 10.89 -8.58 6.06
CA GLN A 101 11.45 -7.77 7.12
C GLN A 101 12.26 -8.61 8.12
N ALA A 102 11.73 -9.77 8.53
CA ALA A 102 12.44 -10.70 9.42
C ALA A 102 13.75 -11.21 8.81
N ASP A 103 13.76 -11.54 7.51
CA ASP A 103 14.95 -11.98 6.81
C ASP A 103 16.01 -10.86 6.69
N ILE A 104 15.57 -9.61 6.44
CA ILE A 104 16.45 -8.43 6.42
C ILE A 104 17.07 -8.17 7.80
N GLU A 105 16.26 -8.22 8.86
CA GLU A 105 16.72 -8.02 10.23
C GLU A 105 17.75 -9.08 10.62
N LYS A 106 17.47 -10.35 10.31
CA LYS A 106 18.40 -11.46 10.54
C LYS A 106 19.74 -11.23 9.82
N PHE A 107 19.70 -10.83 8.54
CA PHE A 107 20.91 -10.53 7.78
C PHE A 107 21.76 -9.45 8.45
N TRP A 108 21.13 -8.34 8.88
CA TRP A 108 21.85 -7.24 9.53
C TRP A 108 22.40 -7.62 10.91
N GLN A 109 21.68 -8.45 11.66
CA GLN A 109 22.14 -8.95 12.94
C GLN A 109 23.38 -9.84 12.78
N GLU A 110 23.34 -10.81 11.85
CA GLU A 110 24.47 -11.69 11.56
C GLU A 110 25.70 -10.92 11.05
N ASP A 111 25.49 -9.91 10.19
CA ASP A 111 26.56 -9.05 9.70
C ASP A 111 27.17 -8.19 10.82
N HIS A 112 26.35 -7.62 11.69
CA HIS A 112 26.81 -6.86 12.85
C HIS A 112 27.65 -7.75 13.79
N GLU A 113 27.18 -8.94 14.13
CA GLU A 113 27.91 -9.91 14.95
C GLU A 113 29.24 -10.36 14.31
N ARG A 114 29.26 -10.52 13.00
CA ARG A 114 30.49 -10.82 12.25
C ARG A 114 31.50 -9.67 12.36
N ARG A 115 31.06 -8.42 12.18
CA ARG A 115 31.91 -7.22 12.28
C ARG A 115 32.46 -7.04 13.68
N GLU A 116 31.66 -7.27 14.71
CA GLU A 116 32.13 -7.19 16.11
C GLU A 116 33.17 -8.28 16.42
N ARG A 117 32.94 -9.53 16.00
CA ARG A 117 33.95 -10.61 16.17
C ARG A 117 35.28 -10.28 15.49
N GLN A 118 35.25 -9.69 14.30
CA GLN A 118 36.46 -9.30 13.57
C GLN A 118 37.22 -8.16 14.27
N LYS A 119 36.51 -7.17 14.85
CA LYS A 119 37.14 -6.12 15.66
C LYS A 119 37.78 -6.70 16.92
N SER A 120 37.08 -7.57 17.64
CA SER A 120 37.60 -8.21 18.85
C SER A 120 38.79 -9.14 18.57
N ALA A 121 38.85 -9.77 17.40
CA ALA A 121 39.99 -10.60 17.00
C ALA A 121 41.20 -9.81 16.48
N ALA A 122 41.02 -8.52 16.18
CA ALA A 122 42.08 -7.63 15.70
C ALA A 122 42.69 -6.75 16.81
N MET A 123 42.15 -6.82 18.04
CA MET A 123 42.75 -6.27 19.28
C MET A 123 43.52 -7.37 20.01
#